data_AF-A0A6C0IPV9-F1
#
_entry.id   AF-A0A6C0IPV9-F1
#
_cell.length_a   1.000
_cell.length_b   1.000
_cell.length_c   1.000
_cell.angle_alpha   90.00
_cell.angle_beta   90.00
_cell.angle_gamma   90.00
#
_symmetry.space_group_name_H-M   'P 1'
#
loop_
_entity.id
_entity.type
_entity.pdbx_description
1 polymer ?
#
loop_
_entity_poly.entity_id
_entity_poly.type
_entity_poly.pdbx_seq_one_letter_code
_entity_poly.pdbx_strand_id
1 'polypeptide(L)'
;MEIIMKKYINNIMVRTIYYDRKHGGCIRILNRINETKSIIKGVYGIDESPKGYWFAEVTHLDKDTVIDDNIYNMTVDFKFKKNVQHKEKLYAYMQNYRIYWEDGNVWLQMSA
;
A
#
# COMPACT_ATOMS: atom_id res chain seq x y z
N MET A 1 -0.26 -6.45 -27.28
CA MET A 1 -0.30 -6.14 -25.82
C MET A 1 1.05 -5.68 -25.24
N GLU A 2 2.19 -5.82 -25.93
CA GLU A 2 3.50 -5.38 -25.40
C GLU A 2 3.77 -3.86 -25.46
N ILE A 3 3.02 -3.11 -26.26
CA ILE A 3 3.33 -1.68 -26.53
C ILE A 3 2.99 -0.79 -25.32
N ILE A 4 2.03 -1.19 -24.48
CA ILE A 4 1.61 -0.41 -23.31
C ILE A 4 2.65 -0.49 -22.18
N MET A 5 3.37 -1.62 -22.03
CA MET A 5 4.40 -1.76 -20.98
C MET A 5 5.66 -0.94 -21.23
N LYS A 6 6.05 -0.73 -22.51
CA LYS A 6 7.27 0.04 -22.82
C LYS A 6 7.15 1.54 -22.58
N LYS A 7 5.93 2.10 -22.51
CA LYS A 7 5.72 3.55 -22.32
C LYS A 7 5.97 4.04 -20.88
N TYR A 8 6.05 3.13 -19.91
CA TYR A 8 6.22 3.48 -18.48
C TYR A 8 7.68 3.47 -17.99
N ILE A 9 8.66 3.22 -18.87
CA ILE A 9 10.07 3.00 -18.48
C ILE A 9 10.83 4.31 -18.16
N ASN A 10 10.24 5.49 -18.41
CA ASN A 10 10.87 6.79 -18.09
C ASN A 10 10.26 7.53 -16.88
N ASN A 11 9.36 6.92 -16.12
CA ASN A 11 8.94 7.49 -14.84
C ASN A 11 9.82 6.94 -13.73
N ILE A 12 10.44 7.84 -12.96
CA ILE A 12 11.19 7.51 -11.74
C ILE A 12 10.25 6.70 -10.84
N MET A 13 10.45 5.38 -10.78
CA MET A 13 9.79 4.53 -9.79
C MET A 13 10.40 4.87 -8.43
N VAL A 14 9.72 5.76 -7.69
CA VAL A 14 10.07 6.00 -6.30
C VAL A 14 9.60 4.77 -5.51
N ARG A 15 10.58 4.03 -5.00
CA ARG A 15 10.37 2.87 -4.15
C ARG A 15 10.56 3.28 -2.69
N THR A 16 9.55 2.99 -1.87
CA THR A 16 9.58 3.26 -0.44
C THR A 16 9.34 1.97 0.33
N ILE A 17 10.11 1.75 1.39
CA ILE A 17 10.05 0.54 2.21
C ILE A 17 9.41 0.89 3.55
N TYR A 18 8.42 0.11 3.94
CA TYR A 18 7.65 0.28 5.16
C TYR A 18 7.71 -0.95 6.04
N TYR A 19 7.71 -0.75 7.35
CA TYR A 19 7.60 -1.76 8.39
C TYR A 19 6.18 -1.77 8.95
N ASP A 20 5.54 -2.93 8.90
CA ASP A 20 4.20 -3.21 9.38
C ASP A 20 4.28 -4.02 10.69
N ARG A 21 4.08 -3.33 11.83
CA ARG A 21 4.26 -3.92 13.16
C ARG A 21 3.17 -4.93 13.51
N LYS A 22 1.93 -4.72 13.06
CA LYS A 22 0.74 -5.49 13.49
C LYS A 22 0.75 -6.93 12.98
N HIS A 23 1.38 -7.17 11.82
CA HIS A 23 1.44 -8.49 11.18
C HIS A 23 2.80 -9.17 11.33
N GLY A 24 3.30 -9.29 12.57
CA GLY A 24 4.57 -9.99 12.85
C GLY A 24 5.82 -9.27 12.32
N GLY A 25 5.74 -7.95 12.11
CA GLY A 25 6.88 -7.16 11.65
C GLY A 25 7.21 -7.34 10.17
N CYS A 26 6.19 -7.34 9.31
CA CYS A 26 6.37 -7.52 7.87
C CYS A 26 6.95 -6.29 7.18
N ILE A 27 7.77 -6.52 6.15
CA ILE A 27 8.23 -5.46 5.25
C ILE A 27 7.25 -5.32 4.08
N ARG A 28 6.91 -4.07 3.75
CA ARG A 28 6.04 -3.69 2.64
C ARG A 28 6.80 -2.77 1.72
N ILE A 29 6.70 -3.01 0.42
CA ILE A 29 7.32 -2.16 -0.60
C ILE A 29 6.21 -1.40 -1.31
N LEU A 30 6.26 -0.08 -1.28
CA LEU A 30 5.37 0.79 -2.04
C LEU A 30 6.13 1.32 -3.26
N ASN A 31 5.63 1.03 -4.46
CA ASN A 31 6.19 1.56 -5.70
C ASN A 31 5.22 2.59 -6.28
N ARG A 32 5.67 3.85 -6.40
CA ARG A 32 4.91 4.91 -7.07
C ARG A 32 4.97 4.68 -8.58
N ILE A 33 3.81 4.61 -9.23
CA ILE A 33 3.70 4.44 -10.68
C ILE A 33 3.53 5.80 -11.36
N ASN A 34 2.70 6.66 -10.77
CA ASN A 34 2.44 8.02 -11.20
C ASN A 34 1.85 8.81 -10.01
N GLU A 35 1.38 10.04 -10.25
CA GLU A 35 0.82 10.95 -9.23
C GLU A 35 -0.45 10.46 -8.53
N THR A 36 -1.22 9.54 -9.14
CA THR A 36 -2.48 9.06 -8.56
C THR A 36 -2.42 7.59 -8.14
N LYS A 37 -1.40 6.85 -8.57
CA LYS A 37 -1.31 5.39 -8.34
C LYS A 37 0.02 4.93 -7.78
N SER A 38 -0.07 3.97 -6.85
CA SER A 38 1.05 3.14 -6.40
C SER A 38 0.64 1.67 -6.35
N ILE A 39 1.62 0.78 -6.23
CA ILE A 39 1.40 -0.63 -5.90
C ILE A 39 2.15 -0.96 -4.62
N ILE A 40 1.48 -1.65 -3.72
CA ILE A 40 2.13 -2.31 -2.59
C ILE A 40 2.47 -3.73 -2.98
N LYS A 41 3.72 -4.15 -2.72
CA LYS A 41 4.14 -5.54 -2.69
C LYS A 41 4.40 -5.93 -1.23
N GLY A 42 3.64 -6.88 -0.71
CA GLY A 42 3.80 -7.42 0.63
C GLY A 42 4.21 -8.89 0.60
N VAL A 43 4.94 -9.33 1.62
CA VAL A 43 5.18 -10.75 1.91
C VAL A 43 4.09 -11.24 2.85
N TYR A 44 3.57 -12.46 2.64
CA TYR A 44 2.72 -13.09 3.65
C TYR A 44 3.54 -13.47 4.88
N GLY A 45 2.97 -13.26 6.06
CA GLY A 45 3.61 -13.60 7.33
C GLY A 45 3.97 -15.08 7.45
N ILE A 46 4.86 -15.41 8.38
CA ILE A 46 5.26 -16.81 8.63
C ILE A 46 4.07 -17.67 9.09
N ASP A 47 3.08 -17.05 9.72
CA ASP A 47 1.86 -17.70 10.21
C ASP A 47 0.69 -17.62 9.21
N GLU A 48 0.88 -16.96 8.06
CA GLU A 48 -0.16 -16.84 7.03
C GLU A 48 -0.01 -17.95 5.97
N SER A 49 -1.15 -18.48 5.50
CA SER A 49 -1.24 -19.25 4.25
C SER A 49 -2.16 -18.49 3.31
N PRO A 50 -1.73 -18.13 2.10
CA PRO A 50 -0.61 -18.69 1.32
C PRO A 50 0.78 -18.13 1.66
N LYS A 51 1.84 -18.79 1.15
CA LYS A 51 3.23 -18.29 1.17
C LYS A 51 3.53 -17.44 -0.08
N GLY A 52 4.56 -16.60 0.02
CA GLY A 52 5.04 -15.77 -1.09
C GLY A 52 4.63 -14.31 -0.95
N TYR A 53 4.20 -13.70 -2.05
CA TYR A 53 3.90 -12.27 -2.12
C TYR A 53 2.43 -12.02 -2.48
N TRP A 54 1.93 -10.88 -2.04
CA TRP A 54 0.67 -10.30 -2.49
C TRP A 54 0.89 -8.88 -2.98
N PHE A 55 -0.10 -8.39 -3.73
CA PHE A 55 -0.12 -7.05 -4.27
C PHE A 55 -1.40 -6.32 -3.84
N ALA A 56 -1.29 -5.01 -3.67
CA ALA A 56 -2.45 -4.15 -3.49
C ALA A 56 -2.27 -2.89 -4.35
N GLU A 57 -3.38 -2.41 -4.91
CA GLU A 57 -3.40 -1.16 -5.65
C GLU A 57 -3.66 -0.01 -4.68
N VAL A 58 -2.92 1.09 -4.84
CA VAL A 58 -3.11 2.31 -4.05
C VAL A 58 -3.56 3.41 -4.98
N THR A 59 -4.67 4.06 -4.63
CA THR A 59 -5.14 5.28 -5.29
C THR A 59 -4.98 6.44 -4.33
N HIS A 60 -4.18 7.43 -4.72
CA HIS A 60 -3.99 8.68 -3.99
C HIS A 60 -5.14 9.61 -4.35
N LEU A 61 -5.79 10.16 -3.33
CA LEU A 61 -6.99 10.96 -3.50
C LEU A 61 -6.58 12.42 -3.78
N ASP A 62 -7.22 13.03 -4.78
CA ASP A 62 -7.00 14.44 -5.10
C ASP A 62 -7.54 15.39 -4.01
N LYS A 63 -8.43 14.86 -3.15
CA LYS A 63 -8.99 15.54 -1.99
C LYS A 63 -9.00 14.61 -0.79
N ASP A 64 -8.59 15.16 0.33
CA ASP A 64 -8.71 14.55 1.64
C ASP A 64 -10.17 14.13 1.93
N THR A 65 -10.36 12.88 2.31
CA THR A 65 -11.67 12.30 2.65
C THR A 65 -11.76 12.15 4.17
N VAL A 66 -12.84 12.66 4.76
CA VAL A 66 -13.07 12.58 6.21
C VAL A 66 -14.02 11.41 6.51
N ILE A 67 -13.60 10.48 7.36
CA ILE A 67 -14.42 9.37 7.87
C ILE A 67 -14.15 9.25 9.37
N ASP A 68 -15.20 9.28 10.19
CA ASP A 68 -15.12 9.16 11.66
C ASP A 68 -14.05 10.08 12.27
N ASP A 69 -14.09 11.37 11.92
CA ASP A 69 -13.14 12.43 12.32
C ASP A 69 -11.68 12.24 11.90
N ASN A 70 -11.38 11.21 11.10
CA ASN A 70 -10.07 10.95 10.54
C ASN A 70 -9.99 11.40 9.09
N ILE A 71 -8.86 11.99 8.71
CA ILE A 71 -8.58 12.45 7.35
C ILE A 71 -7.77 11.38 6.63
N TYR A 72 -8.20 10.98 5.44
CA TYR A 72 -7.54 10.01 4.58
C TYR A 72 -7.21 10.62 3.23
N ASN A 73 -6.03 10.30 2.70
CA ASN A 73 -5.54 10.81 1.41
C ASN A 73 -5.23 9.68 0.40
N MET A 74 -5.54 8.44 0.75
CA MET A 74 -5.45 7.31 -0.16
C MET A 74 -6.45 6.21 0.16
N THR A 75 -6.74 5.40 -0.87
CA THR A 75 -7.45 4.14 -0.76
C THR A 75 -6.57 3.01 -1.24
N VAL A 76 -6.67 1.86 -0.59
CA VAL A 76 -5.87 0.67 -0.88
C VAL A 76 -6.79 -0.51 -1.13
N ASP A 77 -6.63 -1.13 -2.28
CA ASP A 77 -7.43 -2.26 -2.75
C ASP A 77 -6.58 -3.54 -2.73
N PHE A 78 -6.94 -4.44 -1.81
CA PHE A 78 -6.30 -5.72 -1.56
C PHE A 78 -6.94 -6.88 -2.34
N LYS A 79 -7.71 -6.63 -3.41
CA LYS A 79 -8.35 -7.69 -4.24
C LYS A 79 -7.40 -8.80 -4.71
N PHE A 80 -6.09 -8.54 -4.80
CA PHE A 80 -5.09 -9.53 -5.19
C PHE A 80 -4.42 -10.25 -4.01
N LYS A 81 -4.71 -9.85 -2.77
CA LYS A 81 -4.32 -10.57 -1.56
C LYS A 81 -5.35 -11.66 -1.30
N LYS A 82 -4.89 -12.91 -1.17
CA LYS A 82 -5.74 -14.04 -0.79
C LYS A 82 -5.97 -14.01 0.72
N ASN A 83 -7.13 -14.48 1.17
CA ASN A 83 -7.49 -14.58 2.59
C ASN A 83 -7.36 -13.25 3.33
N VAL A 84 -7.96 -12.19 2.77
CA VAL A 84 -7.98 -10.87 3.42
C VAL A 84 -8.74 -11.00 4.74
N GLN A 85 -8.04 -10.86 5.87
CA GLN A 85 -8.64 -10.89 7.21
C GLN A 85 -9.36 -9.58 7.58
N HIS A 86 -9.17 -8.54 6.76
CA HIS A 86 -9.79 -7.23 6.85
C HIS A 86 -10.69 -6.98 5.62
N LYS A 87 -11.24 -5.76 5.50
CA LYS A 87 -11.97 -5.36 4.30
C LYS A 87 -11.05 -5.40 3.07
N GLU A 88 -11.60 -5.73 1.91
CA GLU A 88 -10.86 -5.71 0.64
C GLU A 88 -10.30 -4.31 0.32
N LYS A 89 -11.07 -3.27 0.65
CA LYS A 89 -10.67 -1.87 0.47
C LYS A 89 -10.55 -1.19 1.81
N LEU A 90 -9.44 -0.50 2.02
CA LEU A 90 -9.17 0.30 3.21
C LEU A 90 -8.80 1.73 2.84
N TYR A 91 -9.24 2.68 3.65
CA TYR A 91 -8.72 4.04 3.64
C TYR A 91 -7.42 4.10 4.44
N ALA A 92 -6.51 4.95 3.99
CA ALA A 92 -5.27 5.22 4.69
C ALA A 92 -4.83 6.67 4.49
N TYR A 93 -4.03 7.15 5.43
CA TYR A 93 -3.47 8.50 5.46
C TYR A 93 -1.95 8.41 5.46
N MET A 94 -1.34 8.89 4.39
CA MET A 94 0.11 8.99 4.25
C MET A 94 0.56 10.36 4.71
N GLN A 95 1.44 10.42 5.70
CA GLN A 95 2.02 11.67 6.17
C GLN A 95 3.46 11.45 6.62
N ASN A 96 4.38 12.24 6.08
CA ASN A 96 5.82 12.11 6.32
C ASN A 96 6.27 10.65 6.08
N TYR A 97 6.89 10.04 7.09
CA TYR A 97 7.44 8.68 7.07
C TYR A 97 6.44 7.62 7.57
N ARG A 98 5.13 7.89 7.53
CA ARG A 98 4.10 7.04 8.11
C ARG A 98 2.90 6.85 7.20
N ILE A 99 2.31 5.66 7.29
CA ILE A 99 0.98 5.37 6.76
C ILE A 99 0.08 4.94 7.92
N TYR A 100 -0.99 5.68 8.15
CA TYR A 100 -2.03 5.36 9.12
C TYR A 100 -3.19 4.69 8.40
N TRP A 101 -3.67 3.57 8.91
CA TRP A 101 -4.74 2.78 8.30
C TRP A 101 -6.04 2.94 9.07
N GLU A 102 -7.18 2.82 8.39
CA GLU A 102 -8.51 2.90 9.02
C GLU A 102 -8.72 1.89 10.16
N ASP A 103 -7.99 0.78 10.15
CA ASP A 103 -8.08 -0.29 11.15
C ASP A 103 -7.15 -0.07 12.36
N GLY A 104 -6.59 1.15 12.48
CA GLY A 104 -5.65 1.56 13.51
C GLY A 104 -4.23 1.04 13.32
N ASN A 105 -3.91 0.33 12.23
CA ASN A 105 -2.54 -0.05 11.93
C ASN A 105 -1.71 1.17 11.52
N VAL A 106 -0.39 1.13 11.77
CA VAL A 106 0.55 2.17 11.36
C VAL A 106 1.77 1.52 10.75
N TRP A 107 2.11 1.91 9.53
CA TRP A 107 3.34 1.51 8.87
C TRP A 107 4.39 2.61 8.97
N LEU A 108 5.62 2.22 9.27
CA LEU A 108 6.76 3.12 9.45
C LEU A 108 7.73 2.98 8.28
N GLN A 109 8.06 4.07 7.59
CA GLN A 109 9.05 4.06 6.53
C GLN A 109 10.45 3.76 7.10
N MET A 110 11.17 2.83 6.47
CA MET A 110 12.46 2.33 6.97
C MET A 110 13.68 3.13 6.47
N SER A 111 13.55 3.91 5.40
CA SER A 111 14.54 4.92 5.00
C SER A 111 13.91 5.97 4.09
N ALA A 112 14.30 7.23 4.27
CA ALA A 112 13.93 8.37 3.43
C ALA A 112 14.78 8.44 2.15
#